data_AF-A0A6L4ZJC2-F1
#
_entry.id   AF-A0A6L4ZJC2-F1
#
_cell.length_a   1.000
_cell.length_b   1.000
_cell.length_c   1.000
_cell.angle_alpha   90.00
_cell.angle_beta   90.00
_cell.angle_gamma   90.00
#
_symmetry.space_group_name_H-M   'P 1'
#
loop_
_entity.id
_entity.type
_entity.pdbx_description
1 polymer ?
#
loop_
_entity_poly.entity_id
_entity_poly.type
_entity_poly.pdbx_seq_one_letter_code
_entity_poly.pdbx_strand_id
1 'polypeptide(L)'
;SWLASISEFFSVYTKAIAETPWLERFPIALENIRVLFSEKGWQLIDKEGYILTLGESQSTNYWQLLALSGGHPIKIFGEWYLDQVWPLTIYVDNQFYSIKSMYK
;
A
#
# COMPACT_ATOMS: atom_id res chain seq x y z
N SER A 1 -13.03 -7.20 0.78
CA SER A 1 -12.11 -8.36 0.82
C SER A 1 -10.70 -7.86 0.55
N TRP A 2 -9.67 -8.60 0.96
CA TRP A 2 -8.30 -8.34 0.51
C TRP A 2 -8.17 -8.68 -0.98
N LEU A 3 -7.40 -7.91 -1.73
CA LEU A 3 -7.10 -8.15 -3.14
C LEU A 3 -5.74 -8.82 -3.28
N ALA A 4 -5.65 -9.80 -4.18
CA ALA A 4 -4.50 -10.68 -4.28
C ALA A 4 -3.38 -10.15 -5.18
N SER A 5 -3.64 -9.09 -5.96
CA SER A 5 -2.65 -8.44 -6.82
C SER A 5 -2.96 -6.96 -7.05
N ILE A 6 -1.95 -6.22 -7.53
CA ILE A 6 -2.08 -4.81 -7.92
C ILE A 6 -2.98 -4.67 -9.16
N SER A 7 -2.94 -5.64 -10.06
CA SER A 7 -3.81 -5.68 -11.25
C SER A 7 -5.30 -5.80 -10.86
N GLU A 8 -5.62 -6.63 -9.87
CA GLU A 8 -6.98 -6.75 -9.33
C GLU A 8 -7.44 -5.42 -8.71
N PHE A 9 -6.56 -4.76 -7.95
CA PHE A 9 -6.82 -3.41 -7.42
C PHE A 9 -7.16 -2.41 -8.52
N PHE A 10 -6.35 -2.31 -9.59
CA PHE A 10 -6.65 -1.37 -10.68
C PHE A 10 -7.93 -1.71 -11.44
N SER A 11 -8.31 -2.98 -11.53
CA SER A 11 -9.59 -3.40 -12.12
C SER A 11 -10.79 -2.89 -11.32
N VAL A 12 -10.67 -2.80 -9.99
CA VAL A 12 -11.69 -2.23 -9.10
C VAL A 12 -11.67 -0.70 -9.13
N TYR A 13 -10.48 -0.10 -8.97
CA TYR A 13 -10.30 1.35 -8.97
C TYR A 13 -10.79 2.00 -10.27
N THR A 14 -10.48 1.41 -11.43
CA THR A 14 -10.88 1.94 -12.74
C THR A 14 -12.41 2.01 -12.90
N LYS A 15 -13.15 1.05 -12.33
CA LYS A 15 -14.62 1.10 -12.31
C LYS A 15 -15.11 2.24 -11.41
N ALA A 16 -14.53 2.38 -10.23
CA ALA A 16 -14.92 3.41 -9.27
C ALA A 16 -14.69 4.84 -9.79
N ILE A 17 -13.51 5.11 -10.39
CA ILE A 17 -13.19 6.44 -10.94
C ILE A 17 -14.05 6.77 -12.18
N ALA A 18 -14.47 5.78 -12.95
CA ALA A 18 -15.38 5.97 -14.09
C ALA A 18 -16.79 6.39 -13.64
N GLU A 19 -17.26 5.88 -12.50
CA GLU A 19 -18.56 6.23 -11.91
C GLU A 19 -18.51 7.56 -11.14
N THR A 20 -17.36 7.88 -10.52
CA THR A 20 -17.17 9.06 -9.69
C THR A 20 -15.90 9.81 -10.09
N PRO A 21 -15.96 10.73 -11.09
CA PRO A 21 -14.78 11.42 -11.62
C PRO A 21 -14.00 12.29 -10.62
N TRP A 22 -14.63 12.67 -9.50
CA TRP A 22 -14.01 13.47 -8.43
C TRP A 22 -13.49 12.60 -7.26
N LEU A 23 -13.31 11.30 -7.49
CA LEU A 23 -12.73 10.40 -6.49
C LEU A 23 -11.24 10.71 -6.32
N GLU A 24 -10.92 11.51 -5.29
CA GLU A 24 -9.55 11.89 -4.99
C GLU A 24 -8.75 10.73 -4.37
N ARG A 25 -9.36 10.02 -3.41
CA ARG A 25 -8.74 8.93 -2.66
C ARG A 25 -9.56 7.66 -2.79
N PHE A 26 -8.89 6.52 -2.89
CA PHE A 26 -9.57 5.23 -2.98
C PHE A 26 -8.95 4.22 -2.01
N PRO A 27 -9.74 3.43 -1.26
CA PRO A 27 -9.18 2.43 -0.36
C PRO A 27 -8.40 1.36 -1.13
N ILE A 28 -7.23 1.00 -0.62
CA ILE A 28 -6.43 -0.11 -1.12
C ILE A 28 -6.21 -1.12 0.00
N ALA A 29 -6.55 -2.39 -0.28
CA ALA A 29 -6.39 -3.50 0.64
C ALA A 29 -5.72 -4.66 -0.12
N LEU A 30 -4.42 -4.80 0.02
CA LEU A 30 -3.64 -5.82 -0.69
C LEU A 30 -3.15 -6.89 0.27
N GLU A 31 -3.09 -8.13 -0.20
CA GLU A 31 -2.41 -9.24 0.47
C GLU A 31 -1.26 -9.78 -0.38
N ASN A 32 -0.34 -10.51 0.26
CA ASN A 32 0.86 -11.06 -0.37
C ASN A 32 1.78 -9.99 -1.01
N ILE A 33 1.89 -8.82 -0.37
CA ILE A 33 2.74 -7.72 -0.78
C ILE A 33 4.05 -7.70 -0.01
N ARG A 34 5.17 -7.47 -0.69
CA ARG A 34 6.46 -7.19 -0.04
C ARG A 34 6.76 -5.70 -0.06
N VAL A 35 7.30 -5.20 1.05
CA VAL A 35 7.82 -3.82 1.16
C VAL A 35 9.30 -3.82 0.77
N LEU A 36 9.70 -2.87 -0.05
CA LEU A 36 11.06 -2.71 -0.55
C LEU A 36 11.54 -1.27 -0.34
N PHE A 37 12.85 -1.09 -0.20
CA PHE A 37 13.49 0.22 -0.35
C PHE A 37 14.48 0.15 -1.52
N SER A 38 14.36 1.07 -2.48
CA SER A 38 15.23 1.16 -3.65
C SER A 38 15.69 2.60 -3.88
N GLU A 39 16.47 2.82 -4.93
CA GLU A 39 16.87 4.18 -5.37
C GLU A 39 15.67 5.09 -5.68
N LYS A 40 14.49 4.51 -5.93
CA LYS A 40 13.23 5.23 -6.19
C LYS A 40 12.40 5.48 -4.91
N GLY A 41 12.95 5.16 -3.74
CA GLY A 41 12.27 5.27 -2.46
C GLY A 41 11.54 3.99 -2.05
N TRP A 42 10.54 4.15 -1.19
CA TRP A 42 9.78 3.03 -0.65
C TRP A 42 8.74 2.49 -1.65
N GLN A 43 8.68 1.17 -1.77
CA GLN A 43 7.88 0.50 -2.79
C GLN A 43 7.15 -0.73 -2.22
N LEU A 44 6.03 -1.07 -2.84
CA LEU A 44 5.31 -2.32 -2.67
C LEU A 44 5.45 -3.13 -3.95
N ILE A 45 5.75 -4.43 -3.82
CA ILE A 45 5.75 -5.36 -4.94
C ILE A 45 4.81 -6.53 -4.66
N ASP A 46 4.00 -6.89 -5.64
CA ASP A 46 3.16 -8.10 -5.55
C ASP A 46 3.89 -9.35 -6.05
N LYS A 47 3.20 -10.48 -6.00
CA LYS A 47 3.72 -11.78 -6.48
C LYS A 47 3.94 -11.81 -7.99
N GLU A 48 3.28 -10.93 -8.75
CA GLU A 48 3.37 -10.82 -10.21
C GLU A 48 4.50 -9.88 -10.65
N GLY A 49 5.10 -9.16 -9.69
CA GLY A 49 6.19 -8.23 -9.94
C GLY A 49 5.75 -6.81 -10.25
N TYR A 50 4.46 -6.50 -10.14
CA TYR A 50 3.97 -5.13 -10.25
C TYR A 50 4.40 -4.32 -9.04
N ILE A 51 4.71 -3.04 -9.27
CA ILE A 51 5.28 -2.16 -8.25
C ILE A 51 4.38 -0.94 -8.07
N LEU A 52 4.10 -0.59 -6.81
CA LEU A 52 3.52 0.68 -6.41
C LEU A 52 4.49 1.44 -5.51
N THR A 53 4.50 2.76 -5.60
CA THR A 53 5.32 3.61 -4.73
C THR A 53 4.54 3.95 -3.46
N LEU A 54 5.21 3.94 -2.30
CA LEU A 54 4.61 4.44 -1.06
C LEU A 54 4.70 5.97 -1.02
N GLY A 55 3.63 6.62 -0.59
CA GLY A 55 3.65 8.05 -0.27
C GLY A 55 4.48 8.28 0.98
N GLU A 56 5.29 9.33 1.01
CA GLU A 56 6.20 9.64 2.11
C GLU A 56 5.88 11.02 2.71
N SER A 57 5.90 11.09 4.05
CA SER A 57 5.85 12.34 4.81
C SER A 57 7.11 12.45 5.69
N GLN A 58 7.40 13.64 6.21
CA GLN A 58 8.52 13.82 7.16
C GLN A 58 8.40 12.96 8.42
N SER A 59 7.19 12.50 8.75
CA SER A 59 6.91 11.67 9.93
C SER A 59 6.91 10.16 9.65
N THR A 60 7.03 9.78 8.38
CA THR A 60 6.85 8.40 7.93
C THR A 60 8.10 7.56 8.24
N ASN A 61 7.93 6.46 8.97
CA ASN A 61 9.01 5.52 9.26
C ASN A 61 8.67 4.11 8.74
N TYR A 62 8.96 3.87 7.46
CA TYR A 62 8.73 2.56 6.83
C TYR A 62 9.78 1.50 7.15
N TRP A 63 10.88 1.85 7.84
CA TRP A 63 11.81 0.84 8.35
C TRP A 63 11.13 -0.12 9.33
N GLN A 64 10.15 0.36 10.09
CA GLN A 64 9.33 -0.50 10.95
C GLN A 64 8.56 -1.56 10.14
N LEU A 65 8.11 -1.24 8.93
CA LEU A 65 7.44 -2.22 8.06
C LEU A 65 8.38 -3.34 7.63
N LEU A 66 9.61 -3.02 7.25
CA LEU A 66 10.62 -4.02 6.93
C LEU A 66 10.97 -4.88 8.14
N ALA A 67 11.16 -4.26 9.30
CA ALA A 67 11.48 -4.98 10.53
C ALA A 67 10.35 -5.94 10.95
N LEU A 68 9.08 -5.49 10.86
CA LEU A 68 7.91 -6.31 11.19
C LEU A 68 7.69 -7.43 10.17
N SER A 69 7.85 -7.15 8.88
CA SER A 69 7.64 -8.16 7.82
C SER A 69 8.75 -9.21 7.75
N GLY A 70 9.96 -8.91 8.24
CA GLY A 70 11.14 -9.75 8.03
C GLY A 70 11.47 -9.98 6.55
N GLY A 71 10.98 -9.12 5.65
CA GLY A 71 11.09 -9.30 4.20
C GLY A 71 10.07 -10.28 3.59
N HIS A 72 9.19 -10.88 4.40
CA HIS A 72 8.12 -11.75 3.93
C HIS A 72 6.92 -10.96 3.40
N PRO A 73 6.07 -11.57 2.54
CA PRO A 73 4.82 -10.95 2.12
C PRO A 73 3.87 -10.70 3.29
N ILE A 74 3.21 -9.54 3.28
CA ILE A 74 2.28 -9.08 4.32
C ILE A 74 0.94 -8.68 3.71
N LYS A 75 -0.03 -8.30 4.55
CA LYS A 75 -1.21 -7.53 4.09
C LYS A 75 -1.09 -6.07 4.49
N ILE A 76 -1.57 -5.19 3.63
CA ILE A 76 -1.50 -3.74 3.83
C ILE A 76 -2.83 -3.10 3.46
N PHE A 77 -3.29 -2.20 4.31
CA PHE A 77 -4.48 -1.40 4.09
C PHE A 77 -4.14 0.09 4.17
N GLY A 78 -4.67 0.86 3.24
CA GLY A 78 -4.44 2.30 3.16
C GLY A 78 -5.25 2.96 2.07
N GLU A 79 -4.71 4.05 1.52
CA GLU A 79 -5.34 4.84 0.48
C GLU A 79 -4.45 4.88 -0.77
N TRP A 80 -5.07 4.86 -1.94
CA TRP A 80 -4.48 5.23 -3.20
C TRP A 80 -4.75 6.71 -3.46
N TYR A 81 -3.67 7.49 -3.62
CA TYR A 81 -3.74 8.93 -3.84
C TYR A 81 -2.48 9.41 -4.57
N LEU A 82 -2.66 10.20 -5.64
CA LEU A 82 -1.56 10.76 -6.45
C LEU A 82 -0.53 9.71 -6.90
N ASP A 83 -1.00 8.60 -7.44
CA ASP A 83 -0.18 7.47 -7.90
C ASP A 83 0.71 6.83 -6.81
N GLN A 84 0.32 7.01 -5.55
CA GLN A 84 1.01 6.50 -4.39
C GLN A 84 0.07 5.76 -3.46
N VAL A 85 0.61 4.76 -2.78
CA VAL A 85 -0.07 4.09 -1.66
C VAL A 85 0.31 4.81 -0.37
N TRP A 86 -0.70 5.28 0.35
CA TRP A 86 -0.60 5.86 1.69
C TRP A 86 -1.07 4.82 2.69
N PRO A 87 -0.16 4.04 3.27
CA PRO A 87 -0.52 2.91 4.10
C PRO A 87 -0.93 3.39 5.49
N LEU A 88 -2.07 2.89 5.96
CA LEU A 88 -2.64 3.22 7.27
C LEU A 88 -2.35 2.11 8.29
N THR A 89 -2.42 0.86 7.83
CA THR A 89 -2.18 -0.33 8.66
C THR A 89 -1.50 -1.43 7.86
N ILE A 90 -0.71 -2.24 8.55
CA ILE A 90 -0.28 -3.55 8.06
C ILE A 90 -0.82 -4.65 8.95
N TYR A 91 -0.94 -5.84 8.37
CA TYR A 91 -1.29 -7.06 9.05
C TYR A 91 -0.17 -8.09 8.88
N VAL A 92 0.47 -8.43 9.99
CA VAL A 92 1.60 -9.36 10.07
C VAL A 92 1.42 -10.23 11.31
N ASP A 93 1.72 -11.52 11.23
CA ASP A 93 1.63 -12.46 12.35
C ASP A 93 0.31 -12.37 13.14
N ASN A 94 -0.80 -12.26 12.40
CA ASN A 94 -2.15 -12.18 12.94
C ASN A 94 -2.43 -10.93 13.80
N GLN A 95 -1.65 -9.86 13.61
CA GLN A 95 -1.77 -8.60 14.32
C GLN A 95 -1.77 -7.40 13.38
N PHE A 96 -2.53 -6.36 13.74
CA PHE A 96 -2.52 -5.09 13.04
C PHE A 96 -1.55 -4.11 13.68
N TYR A 97 -0.73 -3.47 12.86
CA TYR A 97 0.11 -2.35 13.27
C TYR A 97 -0.30 -1.09 12.50
N SER A 98 -0.59 -0.02 13.23
CA SER A 98 -0.87 1.28 12.64
C SER A 98 0.43 1.94 12.19
N ILE A 99 0.39 2.54 11.02
CA ILE A 99 1.47 3.35 10.49
C ILE A 99 1.15 4.79 10.80
N LYS A 100 2.06 5.44 11.52
CA LYS A 100 1.96 6.87 11.75
C LYS A 100 2.36 7.58 10.46
N SER A 101 1.38 8.18 9.79
CA SER A 101 1.58 9.12 8.70
C SER A 101 0.80 10.39 9.01
N MET A 102 1.49 11.51 9.24
CA MET A 102 0.82 12.81 9.20
C MET A 102 0.64 13.21 7.74
N TYR A 103 -0.60 13.17 7.26
CA TYR A 103 -0.99 13.90 6.06
C TYR A 103 -0.75 15.39 6.33
N LYS A 104 0.07 16.04 5.50
CA LYS A 104 0.07 17.49 5.39
C LYS A 104 -0.92 17.89 4.31
#